data_AF-A0A4Q4Z0Z0-F1
#
_entry.id   AF-A0A4Q4Z0Z0-F1
#
_cell.length_a   1.000
_cell.length_b   1.000
_cell.length_c   1.000
_cell.angle_alpha   90.00
_cell.angle_beta   90.00
_cell.angle_gamma   90.00
#
_symmetry.space_group_name_H-M   'P 1'
#
loop_
_entity.id
_entity.type
_entity.pdbx_description
1 polymer ?
#
loop_
_entity_poly.entity_id
_entity_poly.type
_entity_poly.pdbx_seq_one_letter_code
_entity_poly.pdbx_strand_id
1 'polypeptide(L)' 'MQLIDVHQAMLEAANDLERVADLAQRILARGGGATRQRRVREATGSLAAVIDDLARRTEESLL' A
#
# COMPACT_ATOMS: atom_id res chain seq x y z
N MET A 1 -5.56 -13.45 7.53
CA MET A 1 -4.49 -13.86 6.60
C MET A 1 -4.96 -14.85 5.52
N GLN A 2 -6.26 -15.20 5.48
CA GLN A 2 -6.78 -16.27 4.61
C GLN A 2 -6.38 -16.21 3.14
N LEU A 3 -6.23 -15.02 2.52
CA LEU A 3 -5.83 -14.94 1.11
C LEU A 3 -4.38 -15.41 0.88
N ILE A 4 -3.46 -15.10 1.81
CA ILE A 4 -2.08 -15.58 1.73
C ILE A 4 -2.06 -17.09 1.98
N ASP A 5 -2.82 -17.55 2.99
CA ASP A 5 -2.89 -18.95 3.37
C ASP A 5 -3.40 -19.83 2.20
N VAL A 6 -4.42 -19.38 1.47
CA VAL A 6 -4.98 -20.10 0.30
C VAL A 6 -4.01 -20.17 -0.89
N HIS A 7 -3.08 -19.22 -1.00
CA HIS A 7 -2.11 -19.15 -2.11
C HIS A 7 -0.67 -19.48 -1.70
N GLN A 8 -0.46 -19.99 -0.48
CA GLN A 8 0.88 -20.17 0.10
C GLN A 8 1.82 -20.96 -0.83
N ALA A 9 1.40 -22.13 -1.31
CA ALA A 9 2.24 -22.98 -2.18
C ALA A 9 2.66 -22.28 -3.49
N MET A 10 1.78 -21.46 -4.07
CA MET A 10 2.07 -20.70 -5.28
C MET A 10 3.06 -19.56 -4.99
N LEU A 11 2.88 -18.86 -3.86
CA LEU A 11 3.76 -17.78 -3.43
C LEU A 11 5.15 -18.29 -3.04
N GLU A 12 5.24 -19.47 -2.42
CA GLU A 12 6.52 -20.15 -2.13
C GLU A 12 7.23 -20.54 -3.43
N ALA A 13 6.51 -21.13 -4.39
CA ALA A 13 7.08 -21.51 -5.69
C ALA A 13 7.59 -20.30 -6.50
N ALA A 14 6.97 -19.13 -6.34
CA ALA A 14 7.41 -17.88 -6.93
C ALA A 14 8.47 -17.12 -6.10
N ASN A 15 8.81 -17.61 -4.91
CA ASN A 15 9.68 -16.93 -3.94
C ASN A 15 9.16 -15.54 -3.51
N ASP A 16 7.84 -15.37 -3.49
CA ASP A 16 7.14 -14.11 -3.20
C ASP A 16 6.44 -14.10 -1.83
N LEU A 17 6.39 -15.23 -1.12
CA LEU A 17 5.62 -15.37 0.12
C LEU A 17 5.96 -14.29 1.16
N GLU A 18 7.25 -14.12 1.46
CA GLU A 18 7.71 -13.13 2.44
C GLU A 18 7.33 -11.71 2.01
N ARG A 19 7.59 -11.37 0.75
CA ARG A 19 7.28 -10.05 0.19
C ARG A 19 5.79 -9.73 0.28
N VAL A 20 4.92 -10.68 -0.06
CA VAL A 20 3.47 -10.49 -0.02
C VAL A 20 2.96 -10.39 1.43
N ALA A 21 3.50 -11.20 2.35
CA ALA A 21 3.17 -11.11 3.77
C ALA A 21 3.52 -9.73 4.34
N ASP A 22 4.71 -9.22 4.02
CA ASP A 22 5.18 -7.90 4.41
C ASP A 22 4.26 -6.77 3.88
N LEU A 23 3.90 -6.84 2.60
CA LEU A 23 2.99 -5.87 1.98
C LEU A 23 1.60 -5.91 2.64
N ALA A 24 1.07 -7.09 2.92
CA ALA A 24 -0.21 -7.25 3.59
C ALA A 24 -0.19 -6.65 5.00
N GLN A 25 0.85 -6.90 5.79
CA GLN A 25 1.01 -6.30 7.13
C GLN A 25 1.04 -4.77 7.06
N ARG A 26 1.78 -4.19 6.09
CA ARG A 26 1.84 -2.73 5.91
C ARG A 26 0.48 -2.13 5.57
N ILE A 27 -0.28 -2.78 4.68
CA ILE A 27 -1.63 -2.33 4.30
C ILE A 27 -2.57 -2.40 5.51
N LEU A 28 -2.53 -3.49 6.29
CA LEU A 28 -3.36 -3.63 7.48
C LEU A 28 -3.04 -2.57 8.54
N ALA A 29 -1.75 -2.31 8.78
CA ALA A 29 -1.32 -1.37 9.81
C ALA A 29 -1.60 0.10 9.45
N ARG A 30 -1.43 0.48 8.18
CA ARG A 30 -1.41 1.90 7.77
C ARG A 30 -2.54 2.30 6.82
N GLY A 31 -3.21 1.31 6.21
CA GLY A 31 -4.07 1.48 5.05
C GLY A 31 -3.27 1.53 3.74
N GLY A 32 -3.95 1.27 2.63
CA GLY A 32 -3.37 1.40 1.29
C GLY A 32 -3.36 2.84 0.76
N GLY A 33 -2.92 3.01 -0.50
CA GLY A 33 -2.87 4.31 -1.18
C GLY A 33 -4.21 5.06 -1.16
N ALA A 34 -5.32 4.36 -1.44
CA ALA A 34 -6.66 4.96 -1.40
C ALA A 34 -7.08 5.44 0.00
N THR A 35 -6.68 4.73 1.07
CA THR A 35 -6.94 5.18 2.45
C THR A 35 -6.20 6.48 2.74
N ARG A 36 -4.95 6.58 2.29
CA ARG A 36 -4.16 7.81 2.44
C ARG A 36 -4.74 8.97 1.64
N GLN A 37 -5.06 8.76 0.36
CA GLN A 37 -5.63 9.79 -0.51
C GLN A 37 -6.95 10.33 0.06
N ARG A 38 -7.81 9.45 0.59
CA ARG A 38 -9.03 9.86 1.29
C ARG A 38 -8.74 10.74 2.51
N ARG A 39 -7.81 10.34 3.38
CA ARG A 39 -7.40 11.15 4.55
C ARG A 39 -6.91 12.54 4.15
N VAL A 40 -6.09 12.66 3.10
CA VAL A 40 -5.61 13.97 2.60
C VAL A 40 -6.78 14.80 2.08
N ARG A 41 -7.70 14.19 1.32
CA ARG A 41 -8.88 14.88 0.80
C ARG A 41 -9.81 15.34 1.92
N GLU A 42 -10.03 14.51 2.94
CA GLU A 42 -10.86 14.84 4.11
C GLU A 42 -10.24 15.97 4.94
N ALA A 43 -8.93 15.94 5.14
CA ALA A 43 -8.22 16.96 5.94
C ALA A 43 -8.12 18.32 5.24
N THR A 44 -8.03 18.34 3.90
CA THR A 44 -7.73 19.57 3.14
C THR A 44 -8.88 20.07 2.27
N GLY A 45 -9.86 19.21 1.97
CA GLY A 45 -10.89 19.48 0.96
C GLY A 45 -10.37 19.56 -0.50
N SER A 46 -9.07 19.42 -0.74
CA SER A 46 -8.42 19.74 -2.02
C SER A 46 -7.96 18.50 -2.78
N LEU A 47 -8.27 18.43 -4.08
CA LEU A 47 -7.70 17.40 -4.97
C LEU A 47 -6.23 17.69 -5.30
N ALA A 48 -5.85 18.95 -5.45
CA ALA A 48 -4.47 19.34 -5.73
C ALA A 48 -3.53 18.84 -4.62
N ALA A 49 -3.93 19.01 -3.35
CA ALA A 49 -3.16 18.51 -2.21
C ALA A 49 -2.99 16.98 -2.21
N VAL A 50 -3.96 16.23 -2.75
CA VAL A 50 -3.85 14.76 -2.91
C VAL A 50 -2.81 14.41 -3.98
N ILE A 51 -2.81 15.15 -5.09
CA ILE A 51 -1.84 14.96 -6.18
C ILE A 51 -0.43 15.30 -5.70
N ASP A 52 -0.26 16.40 -4.96
CA ASP A 52 1.03 16.81 -4.40
C ASP A 52 1.58 15.79 -3.40
N ASP A 53 0.75 15.25 -2.48
CA ASP A 53 1.19 14.19 -1.56
C ASP A 53 1.56 12.90 -2.31
N LEU A 54 0.81 12.56 -3.36
CA LEU A 54 1.11 11.39 -4.20
C LEU A 54 2.46 11.55 -4.92
N ALA A 55 2.66 12.69 -5.61
CA ALA A 55 3.88 12.96 -6.36
C ALA A 55 5.12 12.91 -5.47
N ARG A 56 5.10 13.63 -4.33
CA ARG A 56 6.19 13.63 -3.35
C ARG A 56 6.55 12.23 -2.88
N ARG A 57 5.56 11.38 -2.61
CA ARG A 57 5.79 10.00 -2.14
C ARG A 57 6.33 9.09 -3.22
N THR A 58 5.89 9.27 -4.46
CA THR A 58 6.42 8.53 -5.60
C THR A 58 7.89 8.87 -5.79
N GLU A 59 8.26 10.15 -5.71
CA GLU A 59 9.66 10.59 -5.74
C GLU A 59 10.48 9.97 -4.60
N GLU A 60 9.96 10.00 -3.37
CA GLU A 60 10.61 9.36 -2.20
C GLU A 60 10.79 7.85 -2.33
N SER A 61 9.98 7.18 -3.16
CA SER A 61 10.06 5.72 -3.36
C SER A 61 11.02 5.32 -4.49
N LEU A 62 11.50 6.29 -5.26
CA LEU A 62 12.47 6.09 -6.36
C LEU A 62 13.92 6.37 -5.93
N LEU A 63 14.12 6.81 -4.69
CA LEU A 63 15.43 7.05 -4.05
C LEU A 63 15.77 5.91 -3.09
#